data_AF-N6XPU8-F1
#
_entry.id   AF-N6XPU8-F1
#
_cell.length_a   1.000
_cell.length_b   1.000
_cell.length_c   1.000
_cell.angle_alpha   90.00
_cell.angle_beta   90.00
_cell.angle_gamma   90.00
#
_symmetry.space_group_name_H-M   'P 1'
#
loop_
_entity.id
_entity.type
_entity.pdbx_description
1 polymer ?
#
loop_
_entity_poly.entity_id
_entity_poly.type
_entity_poly.pdbx_seq_one_letter_code
_entity_poly.pdbx_strand_id
1 'polypeptide(L)'
;DWGHFGHLTIGRARRPLMAFVMVLSWSPQLYLRFFLDARMENFLRGHVGAFAHWGAVPRIALYDNLKSAVLERCGNAIRFHPTLLALAGHYRFEPRPVAVARGNEKGRVER
;
A
#
# COMPACT_ATOMS: atom_id res chain seq x y z
N ASP A 1 0.41 1.20 2.32
CA ASP A 1 -0.38 2.02 1.40
C ASP A 1 0.29 3.36 1.10
N TRP A 2 -0.38 4.25 0.39
CA TRP A 2 0.11 5.57 -0.01
C TRP A 2 -0.32 6.69 0.96
N GLY A 3 0.63 7.56 1.33
CA GLY A 3 0.37 8.90 1.85
C GLY A 3 0.66 9.96 0.80
N HIS A 4 -0.19 10.99 0.67
CA HIS A 4 0.04 12.13 -0.23
C HIS A 4 0.61 13.32 0.55
N PHE A 5 1.82 13.77 0.19
CA PHE A 5 2.58 14.81 0.88
C PHE A 5 2.69 16.11 0.07
N GLY A 6 1.69 16.39 -0.76
CA GLY A 6 1.65 17.58 -1.60
C GLY A 6 2.38 17.36 -2.92
N HIS A 7 2.94 18.43 -3.48
CA HIS A 7 3.61 18.41 -4.78
C HIS A 7 5.00 19.03 -4.69
N LEU A 8 5.94 18.47 -5.44
CA LEU A 8 7.26 19.02 -5.68
C LEU A 8 7.33 19.63 -7.08
N THR A 9 8.04 20.74 -7.18
CA THR A 9 8.43 21.32 -8.47
C THR A 9 9.85 20.87 -8.78
N ILE A 10 10.03 20.13 -9.87
CA ILE A 10 11.33 19.67 -10.35
C ILE A 10 11.52 20.26 -11.75
N GLY A 11 12.40 21.24 -11.87
CA GLY A 11 12.48 22.07 -13.07
C GLY A 11 11.14 22.76 -13.35
N ARG A 12 10.57 22.53 -14.54
CA ARG A 12 9.24 23.06 -14.93
C ARG A 12 8.08 22.11 -14.63
N ALA A 13 8.35 20.91 -14.12
CA ALA A 13 7.33 19.89 -13.88
C ALA A 13 6.86 19.93 -12.42
N ARG A 14 5.54 19.95 -12.23
CA ARG A 14 4.90 19.71 -10.92
C ARG A 14 4.56 18.23 -10.80
N ARG A 15 5.04 17.57 -9.74
CA ARG A 15 4.84 16.13 -9.48
C ARG A 15 4.26 15.93 -8.08
N PRO A 16 3.33 15.00 -7.87
CA PRO A 16 2.91 14.65 -6.52
C PRO A 16 4.06 14.02 -5.74
N LEU A 17 4.14 14.26 -4.44
CA LEU A 17 5.03 13.55 -3.53
C LEU A 17 4.23 12.50 -2.80
N MET A 18 4.46 11.24 -3.15
CA MET A 18 3.75 10.09 -2.60
C MET A 18 4.67 9.30 -1.69
N ALA A 19 4.26 9.00 -0.47
CA ALA A 19 4.98 8.09 0.42
C ALA A 19 4.34 6.71 0.37
N PHE A 20 5.10 5.70 -0.05
CA PHE A 20 4.73 4.31 0.22
C PHE A 20 5.05 4.02 1.68
N VAL A 21 4.07 3.52 2.43
CA VAL A 21 4.19 3.17 3.84
C VAL A 21 3.76 1.73 4.04
N MET A 22 4.53 0.94 4.77
CA MET A 22 4.10 -0.39 5.21
C MET A 22 4.49 -0.58 6.68
N VAL A 23 3.56 -1.11 7.47
CA VAL A 23 3.74 -1.34 8.91
C VAL A 23 3.45 -2.80 9.21
N LEU A 24 4.31 -3.43 10.00
CA LEU A 24 4.06 -4.80 10.47
C LEU A 24 3.01 -4.77 11.59
N SER A 25 1.93 -5.54 11.51
CA SER A 25 0.86 -5.46 12.51
C SER A 25 1.27 -5.92 13.93
N TRP A 26 2.32 -6.71 14.06
CA TRP A 26 2.78 -7.29 15.33
C TRP A 26 3.93 -6.50 15.99
N SER A 27 4.49 -5.48 15.32
CA SER A 27 5.61 -4.69 15.82
C SER A 27 5.54 -3.24 15.31
N PRO A 28 6.16 -2.25 15.98
CA PRO A 28 6.15 -0.87 15.50
C PRO A 28 7.05 -0.64 14.27
N GLN A 29 7.56 -1.68 13.62
CA GLN A 29 8.43 -1.54 12.46
C GLN A 29 7.67 -0.98 11.26
N LEU A 30 8.18 0.14 10.76
CA LEU A 30 7.63 0.89 9.64
C LEU A 30 8.68 0.98 8.54
N TYR A 31 8.24 0.76 7.31
CA TYR A 31 9.00 1.08 6.12
C TYR A 31 8.32 2.24 5.39
N LEU A 32 9.09 3.27 5.04
CA LEU A 32 8.62 4.41 4.27
C LEU A 32 9.58 4.72 3.12
N ARG A 33 9.02 4.99 1.93
CA ARG A 33 9.77 5.48 0.77
C ARG A 33 8.96 6.49 -0.03
N PHE A 34 9.59 7.60 -0.39
CA PHE A 34 8.98 8.61 -1.26
C PHE A 34 9.14 8.27 -2.75
N PHE A 35 8.10 8.60 -3.53
CA PHE A 35 8.01 8.49 -4.97
C PHE A 35 7.33 9.73 -5.54
N LEU A 36 7.56 10.01 -6.84
CA LEU A 36 6.99 11.17 -7.53
C LEU A 36 5.64 10.89 -8.22
N ASP A 37 5.07 9.72 -7.97
CA ASP A 37 3.73 9.28 -8.34
C ASP A 37 3.35 8.03 -7.52
N ALA A 38 2.08 7.61 -7.63
CA ALA A 38 1.55 6.40 -7.00
C ALA A 38 1.23 5.30 -8.03
N ARG A 39 2.06 5.17 -9.07
CA ARG A 39 1.87 4.13 -10.09
C ARG A 39 2.17 2.74 -9.54
N MET A 40 1.57 1.72 -10.17
CA MET A 40 1.76 0.30 -9.81
C MET A 40 3.23 -0.09 -9.69
N GLU A 41 4.11 0.37 -10.60
CA GLU A 41 5.54 0.06 -10.54
C GLU A 41 6.19 0.52 -9.23
N ASN A 42 5.87 1.74 -8.78
CA ASN A 42 6.38 2.30 -7.53
C ASN A 42 5.75 1.61 -6.31
N PHE A 43 4.50 1.15 -6.43
CA PHE A 43 3.84 0.35 -5.41
C PHE A 43 4.56 -0.98 -5.20
N LEU A 44 4.90 -1.71 -6.27
CA LEU A 44 5.66 -2.95 -6.19
C LEU A 44 7.09 -2.72 -5.67
N ARG A 45 7.77 -1.65 -6.11
CA ARG A 45 9.08 -1.24 -5.58
C ARG A 45 9.03 -0.97 -4.08
N GLY A 46 7.95 -0.37 -3.59
CA GLY A 46 7.71 -0.18 -2.16
C GLY A 46 7.69 -1.50 -1.39
N HIS A 47 6.98 -2.51 -1.89
CA HIS A 47 6.93 -3.84 -1.28
C HIS A 47 8.30 -4.52 -1.26
N VAL A 48 8.96 -4.59 -2.42
CA VAL A 48 10.29 -5.20 -2.54
C VAL A 48 11.29 -4.51 -1.60
N GLY A 49 11.24 -3.18 -1.54
CA GLY A 49 12.08 -2.39 -0.64
C GLY A 49 11.78 -2.66 0.83
N ALA A 50 10.52 -2.82 1.22
CA ALA A 50 10.13 -3.16 2.58
C ALA A 50 10.61 -4.58 2.96
N PHE A 51 10.41 -5.55 2.08
CA PHE A 51 10.84 -6.94 2.33
C PHE A 51 12.35 -7.04 2.46
N ALA A 52 13.10 -6.33 1.62
CA ALA A 52 14.56 -6.26 1.72
C ALA A 52 15.00 -5.57 3.02
N HIS A 53 14.33 -4.49 3.42
CA HIS A 53 14.65 -3.77 4.65
C HIS A 53 14.47 -4.64 5.90
N TRP A 54 13.41 -5.44 5.97
CA TRP A 54 13.18 -6.35 7.10
C TRP A 54 13.92 -7.69 6.97
N GLY A 55 14.49 -7.99 5.80
CA GLY A 55 15.02 -9.33 5.49
C GLY A 55 13.93 -10.43 5.56
N ALA A 56 12.66 -10.05 5.43
CA ALA A 56 11.52 -10.92 5.66
C ALA A 56 10.30 -10.47 4.84
N VAL A 57 9.43 -11.43 4.54
CA VAL A 57 8.15 -11.18 3.86
C VAL A 57 7.00 -11.51 4.84
N PRO A 58 6.06 -10.58 5.07
CA PRO A 58 4.88 -10.89 5.86
C PRO A 58 4.00 -11.93 5.13
N ARG A 59 3.38 -12.84 5.88
CA ARG A 59 2.48 -13.85 5.27
C ARG A 59 1.24 -13.23 4.64
N ILE A 60 0.75 -12.13 5.21
CA ILE A 60 -0.45 -11.42 4.77
C ILE A 60 -0.10 -9.94 4.64
N ALA A 61 -0.47 -9.34 3.51
CA ALA A 61 -0.38 -7.90 3.29
C ALA A 61 -1.78 -7.31 3.20
N LEU A 62 -2.12 -6.41 4.13
CA LEU A 62 -3.42 -5.73 4.20
C LEU A 62 -3.39 -4.44 3.39
N TYR A 63 -4.44 -4.21 2.58
CA TYR A 63 -4.60 -3.01 1.76
C TYR A 63 -5.91 -2.28 2.10
N ASP A 64 -5.80 -1.07 2.61
CA ASP A 64 -6.89 -0.13 2.91
C ASP A 64 -7.33 0.65 1.65
N ASN A 65 -6.39 1.10 0.81
CA ASN A 65 -6.69 1.70 -0.48
C ASN A 65 -6.71 0.66 -1.60
N LEU A 66 -7.89 0.14 -1.84
CA LEU A 66 -8.11 -0.85 -2.90
C LEU A 66 -7.70 -0.30 -4.28
N LYS A 67 -7.80 1.00 -4.60
CA LYS A 67 -7.54 1.48 -5.97
C LYS A 67 -6.12 1.22 -6.46
N SER A 68 -5.13 1.22 -5.57
CA SER A 68 -3.73 0.95 -5.94
C SER A 68 -3.44 -0.54 -6.11
N ALA A 69 -4.23 -1.40 -5.50
CA ALA A 69 -4.02 -2.85 -5.46
C ALA A 69 -5.07 -3.63 -6.29
N VAL A 70 -6.20 -3.03 -6.62
CA VAL A 70 -7.43 -3.66 -7.12
C VAL A 70 -7.86 -2.96 -8.41
N LEU A 71 -8.11 -3.76 -9.45
CA LEU A 71 -8.66 -3.27 -10.73
C LEU A 71 -10.17 -3.06 -10.64
N GLU A 72 -10.89 -4.02 -10.05
CA GLU A 72 -12.35 -4.05 -10.03
C GLU A 72 -12.86 -4.60 -8.70
N ARG A 73 -14.01 -4.09 -8.27
CA ARG A 73 -14.78 -4.64 -7.14
C ARG A 73 -16.19 -4.96 -7.62
N CYS A 74 -16.56 -6.24 -7.55
CA CYS A 74 -17.90 -6.73 -7.87
C CYS A 74 -18.52 -7.32 -6.60
N GLY A 75 -19.26 -6.50 -5.85
CA GLY A 75 -19.80 -6.89 -4.54
C GLY A 75 -18.69 -7.24 -3.54
N ASN A 76 -18.66 -8.51 -3.09
CA ASN A 76 -17.64 -9.05 -2.20
C ASN A 76 -16.41 -9.60 -2.94
N ALA A 77 -16.50 -9.78 -4.26
CA ALA A 77 -15.36 -10.22 -5.06
C ALA A 77 -14.42 -9.04 -5.34
N ILE A 78 -13.15 -9.20 -5.01
CA ILE A 78 -12.11 -8.20 -5.20
C ILE A 78 -11.11 -8.75 -6.21
N ARG A 79 -10.97 -8.06 -7.34
CA ARG A 79 -10.02 -8.42 -8.38
C ARG A 79 -8.75 -7.62 -8.21
N PHE A 80 -7.76 -8.22 -7.55
CA PHE A 80 -6.43 -7.64 -7.43
C PHE A 80 -5.78 -7.43 -8.80
N HIS A 81 -4.89 -6.45 -8.87
CA HIS A 81 -4.09 -6.18 -10.04
C HIS A 81 -3.18 -7.39 -10.36
N PRO A 82 -3.14 -7.90 -11.60
CA PRO A 82 -2.36 -9.10 -11.94
C PRO A 82 -0.89 -9.01 -11.57
N THR A 83 -0.26 -7.84 -11.71
CA THR A 83 1.14 -7.66 -11.32
C THR A 83 1.35 -7.71 -9.80
N LEU A 84 0.36 -7.33 -8.99
CA LEU A 84 0.41 -7.52 -7.55
C LEU A 84 0.30 -9.01 -7.20
N LEU A 85 -0.58 -9.74 -7.89
CA LEU A 85 -0.70 -11.19 -7.74
C LEU A 85 0.59 -11.92 -8.16
N ALA A 86 1.26 -11.46 -9.22
CA ALA A 86 2.55 -12.00 -9.62
C ALA A 86 3.63 -11.77 -8.54
N LEU A 87 3.69 -10.57 -7.95
CA LEU A 87 4.57 -10.27 -6.83
C LEU A 87 4.25 -11.14 -5.60
N ALA A 88 2.97 -11.29 -5.28
CA ALA A 88 2.47 -12.14 -4.21
C ALA A 88 2.87 -13.61 -4.41
N GLY A 89 2.76 -14.14 -5.63
CA GLY A 89 3.22 -15.48 -5.97
C GLY A 89 4.74 -15.64 -5.83
N HIS A 90 5.51 -14.64 -6.27
CA HIS A 90 6.97 -14.67 -6.19
C HIS A 90 7.47 -14.67 -4.74
N TYR A 91 6.95 -13.77 -3.90
CA TYR A 91 7.36 -13.62 -2.49
C TYR A 91 6.54 -14.48 -1.52
N ARG A 92 5.51 -15.19 -1.99
CA ARG A 92 4.63 -16.08 -1.23
C ARG A 92 3.90 -15.40 -0.07
N PHE A 93 3.30 -14.24 -0.33
CA PHE A 93 2.39 -13.56 0.60
C PHE A 93 0.96 -13.52 0.06
N GLU A 94 -0.01 -13.41 0.97
CA GLU A 94 -1.42 -13.27 0.63
C GLU A 94 -1.85 -11.80 0.65
N PRO A 95 -2.24 -11.20 -0.49
CA PRO A 95 -2.84 -9.87 -0.50
C PRO A 95 -4.29 -9.95 0.01
N ARG A 96 -4.62 -9.15 1.02
CA ARG A 96 -5.98 -9.06 1.56
C ARG A 96 -6.47 -7.62 1.59
N PRO A 97 -7.73 -7.38 1.20
CA PRO A 97 -8.35 -6.10 1.43
C PRO A 97 -8.60 -5.92 2.93
N VAL A 98 -8.41 -4.71 3.45
CA VAL A 98 -8.93 -4.38 4.78
C VAL A 98 -10.46 -4.44 4.70
N ALA A 99 -11.10 -5.05 5.70
CA ALA A 99 -12.56 -5.04 5.80
C ALA A 99 -13.01 -3.57 5.78
N VAL A 100 -13.99 -3.24 4.92
CA VAL A 100 -14.61 -1.91 4.99
C VAL A 100 -15.14 -1.77 6.40
N ALA A 101 -14.56 -0.88 7.20
CA ALA A 101 -15.07 -0.61 8.53
C ALA A 101 -16.56 -0.27 8.35
N ARG A 102 -17.45 -1.10 8.92
CA ARG A 102 -18.81 -0.64 9.21
C ARG A 102 -18.60 0.64 10.00
N GLY A 103 -19.22 1.75 9.60
CA GLY A 103 -18.91 3.11 10.05
C GLY A 103 -19.17 3.43 11.53
N ASN A 104 -18.93 2.49 12.46
CA ASN A 104 -19.23 2.59 13.88
C ASN A 104 -17.99 2.75 14.77
N GLU A 105 -16.79 2.92 14.22
CA GLU A 105 -15.59 3.25 15.03
C GLU A 105 -14.90 4.55 14.64
N LYS A 106 -15.56 5.42 13.87
CA LYS A 106 -15.14 6.83 13.77
C LYS A 106 -15.81 7.66 14.87
N GLY A 107 -15.67 7.19 16.11
CA GLY A 107 -16.48 7.64 17.23
C GLY A 107 -15.89 7.33 18.59
N ARG A 108 -14.57 7.40 18.79
CA ARG A 108 -14.02 7.75 20.10
C ARG A 108 -12.54 8.10 20.04
N VAL A 109 -12.25 9.25 20.64
CA VAL A 109 -10.95 9.72 21.14
C VAL A 109 -10.02 10.30 20.08
N GLU A 110 -9.94 11.63 20.07
CA GLU A 110 -8.71 12.34 20.41
C GLU A 110 -9.08 13.75 20.92
N ARG A 111 -8.68 14.03 22.17
CA ARG A 111 -8.55 15.34 22.78
C ARG A 111 -7.11 15.44 23.24
#